data_AF-A0A7R7T2G1-F1
#
_entry.id   AF-A0A7R7T2G1-F1
#
_cell.length_a   1.000
_cell.length_b   1.000
_cell.length_c   1.000
_cell.angle_alpha   90.00
_cell.angle_beta   90.00
_cell.angle_gamma   90.00
#
_symmetry.space_group_name_H-M   'P 1'
#
loop_
_entity.id
_entity.type
_entity.pdbx_description
1 polymer ?
#
loop_
_entity_poly.entity_id
_entity_poly.type
_entity_poly.pdbx_seq_one_letter_code
_entity_poly.pdbx_strand_id
1 'polypeptide(L)'
;MTDNLDRRTLLALGTLLAASAAAPANAAEPQAGAAHMRSMMETPPDAPKVAMLVHPKMVALDLIGPMTVFKILRFDVQLVWKDKSPVSTDVGIPLVATHSFDECPGDLDILFVPGGTLGSVDCMNDPEVLAFLADRGARAKWVTSVCTGALVLAAAGLLKGYDATAHWAVADLLPLMGARHVDQRVVRDRNRMTGGGVTAGIDFALALAALMKGEEAARRVQLTIEYAPEPPFANGTPQEAGPERLAEARESRKWMDGQARLAAEAAAKRLGT
;
A
#
# COMPACT_ATOMS: atom_id res chain seq x y z
N MET A 1 -23.11 72.84 10.37
CA MET A 1 -22.43 74.07 10.81
C MET A 1 -21.51 73.70 11.96
N THR A 2 -20.31 74.30 11.96
CA THR A 2 -19.21 74.25 12.93
C THR A 2 -18.46 72.92 13.04
N ASP A 3 -17.31 72.76 12.39
CA ASP A 3 -15.97 73.32 12.68
C ASP A 3 -15.24 72.63 13.85
N ASN A 4 -14.14 71.97 13.51
CA ASN A 4 -12.82 72.15 14.13
C ASN A 4 -11.78 71.44 13.26
N LEU A 5 -11.04 72.21 12.46
CA LEU A 5 -9.69 72.74 12.75
C LEU A 5 -8.61 71.66 12.56
N ASP A 6 -7.86 71.65 11.45
CA ASP A 6 -6.84 72.63 11.00
C ASP A 6 -5.44 72.27 11.52
N ARG A 7 -4.50 72.15 10.58
CA ARG A 7 -3.17 72.79 10.65
C ARG A 7 -2.44 72.65 9.31
N ARG A 8 -2.55 73.72 8.51
CA ARG A 8 -1.45 74.38 7.76
C ARG A 8 -0.70 73.56 6.68
N THR A 9 -1.08 73.64 5.40
CA THR A 9 -0.64 74.62 4.36
C THR A 9 0.85 74.57 3.97
N LEU A 10 1.08 74.46 2.63
CA LEU A 10 2.15 75.01 1.76
C LEU A 10 2.81 73.92 0.87
N LEU A 11 2.55 73.87 -0.45
CA LEU A 11 3.30 74.54 -1.56
C LEU A 11 4.79 74.12 -1.57
N ALA A 12 5.47 73.68 -2.64
CA ALA A 12 5.26 73.70 -4.09
C ALA A 12 6.42 72.93 -4.79
N LEU A 13 6.16 72.43 -6.01
CA LEU A 13 7.02 72.33 -7.22
C LEU A 13 8.37 71.55 -7.27
N GLY A 14 8.45 70.69 -8.31
CA GLY A 14 9.66 70.36 -9.11
C GLY A 14 10.49 69.18 -8.59
N THR A 15 10.97 68.20 -9.35
CA THR A 15 11.17 67.97 -10.79
C THR A 15 11.47 66.47 -11.00
N LEU A 16 11.21 65.96 -12.21
CA LEU A 16 11.43 64.58 -12.66
C LEU A 16 12.84 64.03 -12.38
N LEU A 17 12.91 62.74 -12.04
CA LEU A 17 13.92 61.82 -12.55
C LEU A 17 13.23 60.53 -12.96
N ALA A 18 13.27 60.24 -14.26
CA ALA A 18 12.84 58.98 -14.84
C ALA A 18 13.75 57.86 -14.31
N ALA A 19 13.20 56.94 -13.53
CA ALA A 19 13.80 55.63 -13.34
C ALA A 19 13.21 54.70 -14.40
N SER A 20 14.04 54.27 -15.35
CA SER A 20 13.72 53.24 -16.31
C SER A 20 13.21 52.00 -15.56
N ALA A 21 12.04 51.51 -15.93
CA ALA A 21 11.59 50.18 -15.54
C ALA A 21 12.53 49.15 -16.20
N ALA A 22 13.57 48.73 -15.47
CA ALA A 22 14.19 47.45 -15.74
C ALA A 22 13.18 46.38 -15.30
N ALA A 23 12.44 45.84 -16.25
CA ALA A 23 11.68 44.63 -16.02
C ALA A 23 12.64 43.53 -15.52
N PRO A 24 12.32 42.79 -14.45
CA PRO A 24 13.16 41.68 -14.06
C PRO A 24 13.10 40.64 -15.18
N ALA A 25 14.27 40.35 -15.73
CA ALA A 25 14.50 39.21 -16.60
C ALA A 25 14.35 37.93 -15.75
N ASN A 26 13.12 37.42 -15.61
CA ASN A 26 12.91 36.02 -15.25
C ASN A 26 11.50 35.55 -15.61
N ALA A 27 11.24 35.41 -16.91
CA ALA A 27 10.05 34.76 -17.43
C ALA A 27 10.27 33.26 -17.74
N ALA A 28 11.47 32.72 -17.49
CA ALA A 28 11.87 31.34 -17.84
C ALA A 28 11.77 30.32 -16.67
N GLU A 29 11.75 30.77 -15.42
CA GLU A 29 11.72 29.90 -14.23
C GLU A 29 10.42 29.12 -13.97
N PRO A 30 9.20 29.66 -14.22
CA PRO A 30 7.96 28.95 -13.90
C PRO A 30 7.78 27.65 -14.69
N GLN A 31 8.27 27.64 -15.93
CA GLN A 31 8.08 26.54 -16.87
C GLN A 31 9.11 25.42 -16.67
N ALA A 32 10.34 25.76 -16.26
CA ALA A 32 11.36 24.79 -15.89
C ALA A 32 11.01 24.06 -14.58
N GLY A 33 10.48 24.78 -13.58
CA GLY A 33 9.98 24.16 -12.35
C GLY A 33 8.78 23.24 -12.59
N ALA A 34 7.82 23.67 -13.41
CA ALA A 34 6.67 22.84 -13.79
C ALA A 34 7.08 21.60 -14.62
N ALA A 35 8.04 21.73 -15.53
CA ALA A 35 8.56 20.61 -16.31
C ALA A 35 9.35 19.60 -15.45
N HIS A 36 10.14 20.10 -14.49
CA HIS A 36 10.83 19.25 -13.52
C HIS A 36 9.84 18.49 -12.63
N MET A 37 8.82 19.20 -12.11
CA MET A 37 7.79 18.60 -11.27
C MET A 37 6.94 17.58 -12.05
N ARG A 38 6.65 17.86 -13.33
CA ARG A 38 5.97 16.93 -14.24
C ARG A 38 6.81 15.68 -14.53
N SER A 39 8.11 15.83 -14.79
CA SER A 39 9.00 14.69 -15.04
C SER A 39 9.22 13.83 -13.80
N MET A 40 9.08 14.40 -12.60
CA MET A 40 9.05 13.66 -11.34
C MET A 40 7.74 12.88 -11.13
N MET A 41 6.62 13.39 -11.65
CA MET A 41 5.28 12.81 -11.46
C MET A 41 4.89 11.77 -12.53
N GLU A 42 5.45 11.84 -13.73
CA GLU A 42 5.12 10.88 -14.79
C GLU A 42 5.71 9.49 -14.52
N THR A 43 4.93 8.43 -14.73
CA THR A 43 5.43 7.06 -14.65
C THR A 43 6.26 6.74 -15.90
N PRO A 44 7.52 6.26 -15.77
CA PRO A 44 8.32 5.84 -16.92
C PRO A 44 7.61 4.76 -17.75
N PRO A 45 7.71 4.75 -19.09
CA PRO A 45 7.07 3.73 -19.93
C PRO A 45 7.50 2.28 -19.61
N ASP A 46 8.70 2.10 -19.08
CA ASP A 46 9.31 0.83 -18.68
C ASP A 46 9.22 0.58 -17.16
N ALA A 47 8.40 1.36 -16.45
CA ALA A 47 8.18 1.19 -15.03
C ALA A 47 7.61 -0.22 -14.71
N PRO A 48 8.03 -0.85 -13.60
CA PRO A 48 7.45 -2.11 -13.17
C PRO A 48 5.93 -1.96 -12.94
N LYS A 49 5.15 -2.88 -13.51
CA LYS A 49 3.70 -2.91 -13.40
C LYS A 49 3.27 -3.62 -12.13
N VAL A 50 2.47 -2.94 -11.31
CA VAL A 50 2.02 -3.43 -10.01
C VAL A 50 0.50 -3.42 -9.98
N ALA A 51 -0.13 -4.59 -9.88
CA ALA A 51 -1.54 -4.68 -9.54
C ALA A 51 -1.69 -4.87 -8.03
N MET A 52 -2.34 -3.91 -7.37
CA MET A 52 -2.70 -4.00 -5.97
C MET A 52 -4.21 -4.17 -5.85
N LEU A 53 -4.65 -5.28 -5.26
CA LEU A 53 -6.07 -5.53 -5.03
C LEU A 53 -6.63 -4.49 -4.05
N VAL A 54 -7.79 -3.91 -4.35
CA VAL A 54 -8.56 -3.06 -3.44
C VAL A 54 -9.89 -3.75 -3.18
N HIS A 55 -10.19 -4.12 -1.94
CA HIS A 55 -11.42 -4.85 -1.62
C HIS A 55 -12.14 -4.28 -0.39
N PRO A 56 -13.48 -4.47 -0.28
CA PRO A 56 -14.24 -3.97 0.86
C PRO A 56 -13.66 -4.48 2.19
N LYS A 57 -13.66 -3.62 3.21
CA LYS A 57 -13.19 -3.93 4.57
C LYS A 57 -11.71 -4.38 4.62
N MET A 58 -10.91 -4.04 3.60
CA MET A 58 -9.47 -4.20 3.67
C MET A 58 -8.89 -3.25 4.73
N VAL A 59 -7.75 -3.63 5.30
CA VAL A 59 -6.98 -2.72 6.16
C VAL A 59 -6.29 -1.71 5.25
N ALA A 60 -6.68 -0.44 5.34
CA ALA A 60 -6.15 0.59 4.43
C ALA A 60 -4.62 0.66 4.46
N LEU A 61 -4.03 0.54 5.65
CA LEU A 61 -2.59 0.66 5.85
C LEU A 61 -1.80 -0.48 5.17
N ASP A 62 -2.38 -1.67 5.04
CA ASP A 62 -1.76 -2.81 4.34
C ASP A 62 -1.50 -2.47 2.86
N LEU A 63 -2.37 -1.67 2.26
CA LEU A 63 -2.24 -1.18 0.89
C LEU A 63 -1.32 0.05 0.83
N ILE A 64 -1.61 1.07 1.65
CA ILE A 64 -0.97 2.39 1.56
C ILE A 64 0.53 2.33 1.89
N GLY A 65 0.95 1.49 2.85
CA GLY A 65 2.35 1.35 3.23
C GLY A 65 3.25 0.93 2.05
N PRO A 66 3.03 -0.26 1.46
CA PRO A 66 3.75 -0.69 0.26
C PRO A 66 3.57 0.26 -0.93
N MET A 67 2.36 0.78 -1.15
CA MET A 67 2.09 1.68 -2.27
C MET A 67 2.94 2.95 -2.21
N THR A 68 3.17 3.50 -1.02
CA THR A 68 4.05 4.65 -0.81
C THR A 68 5.47 4.37 -1.33
N VAL A 69 6.04 3.22 -0.97
CA VAL A 69 7.38 2.80 -1.42
C VAL A 69 7.41 2.64 -2.95
N PHE A 70 6.43 1.93 -3.51
CA PHE A 70 6.37 1.68 -4.96
C PHE A 70 6.18 2.97 -5.77
N LYS A 71 5.34 3.90 -5.31
CA LYS A 71 5.12 5.19 -5.98
C LYS A 71 6.34 6.09 -5.96
N ILE A 72 7.11 6.14 -4.86
CA ILE A 72 8.38 6.89 -4.81
C ILE A 72 9.40 6.32 -5.81
N LEU A 73 9.40 5.00 -6.02
CA LEU A 73 10.21 4.33 -7.04
C LEU A 73 9.63 4.41 -8.46
N ARG A 74 8.53 5.17 -8.64
CA ARG A 74 7.84 5.39 -9.91
C ARG A 74 7.39 4.09 -10.58
N PHE A 75 6.94 3.12 -9.79
CA PHE A 75 6.30 1.93 -10.33
C PHE A 75 4.92 2.30 -10.90
N ASP A 76 4.49 1.59 -11.94
CA ASP A 76 3.14 1.72 -12.50
C ASP A 76 2.14 0.96 -11.60
N VAL A 77 1.73 1.63 -10.52
CA VAL A 77 0.77 1.06 -9.56
C VAL A 77 -0.66 1.27 -10.02
N GLN A 78 -1.34 0.16 -10.19
CA GLN A 78 -2.74 0.02 -10.55
C GLN A 78 -3.51 -0.54 -9.36
N LEU A 79 -4.51 0.21 -8.91
CA LEU A 79 -5.50 -0.28 -7.95
C LEU A 79 -6.57 -1.04 -8.72
N VAL A 80 -6.79 -2.30 -8.36
CA VAL A 80 -7.64 -3.21 -9.15
C VAL A 80 -8.76 -3.76 -8.28
N TRP A 81 -9.99 -3.71 -8.80
CA TRP A 81 -11.17 -4.35 -8.23
C TRP A 81 -12.10 -4.85 -9.35
N LYS A 82 -13.30 -5.33 -8.99
CA LYS A 82 -14.32 -5.77 -9.96
C LYS A 82 -14.77 -4.65 -10.87
N ASP A 83 -14.94 -3.47 -10.31
CA ASP A 83 -15.34 -2.24 -11.00
C ASP A 83 -14.67 -1.02 -10.35
N LYS A 84 -15.01 0.18 -10.83
CA LYS A 84 -14.48 1.46 -10.32
C LYS A 84 -15.40 2.15 -9.32
N SER A 85 -16.32 1.41 -8.71
CA SER A 85 -17.11 1.92 -7.58
C SER A 85 -16.19 2.18 -6.39
N PRO A 86 -16.49 3.18 -5.55
CA PRO A 86 -15.75 3.35 -4.30
C PRO A 86 -15.90 2.14 -3.37
N VAL A 87 -14.78 1.68 -2.83
CA VAL A 87 -14.66 0.53 -1.93
C VAL A 87 -14.28 1.03 -0.54
N SER A 88 -15.13 0.79 0.46
CA SER A 88 -14.88 1.23 1.83
C SER A 88 -13.82 0.37 2.53
N THR A 89 -12.84 1.03 3.17
CA THR A 89 -11.80 0.40 3.99
C THR A 89 -12.28 0.13 5.43
N ASP A 90 -11.45 -0.53 6.24
CA ASP A 90 -11.67 -0.74 7.67
C ASP A 90 -11.85 0.56 8.48
N VAL A 91 -11.23 1.66 8.03
CA VAL A 91 -11.34 2.99 8.64
C VAL A 91 -12.42 3.87 8.02
N GLY A 92 -13.26 3.32 7.14
CA GLY A 92 -14.38 4.03 6.52
C GLY A 92 -14.00 5.05 5.44
N ILE A 93 -12.72 5.10 5.04
CA ILE A 93 -12.26 5.94 3.92
C ILE A 93 -12.44 5.12 2.63
N PRO A 94 -13.25 5.59 1.66
CA PRO A 94 -13.43 4.90 0.41
C PRO A 94 -12.22 5.08 -0.50
N LEU A 95 -11.81 4.00 -1.17
CA LEU A 95 -10.81 4.01 -2.23
C LEU A 95 -11.44 3.59 -3.56
N VAL A 96 -11.00 4.21 -4.65
CA VAL A 96 -11.51 3.94 -5.99
C VAL A 96 -10.48 3.14 -6.77
N ALA A 97 -10.89 2.00 -7.32
CA ALA A 97 -10.04 1.23 -8.21
C ALA A 97 -9.76 2.02 -9.49
N THR A 98 -8.52 1.97 -9.95
CA THR A 98 -8.09 2.58 -11.22
C THR A 98 -8.45 1.70 -12.42
N HIS A 99 -8.53 0.39 -12.22
CA HIS A 99 -8.79 -0.63 -13.22
C HIS A 99 -9.80 -1.64 -12.69
N SER A 100 -10.69 -2.13 -13.55
CA SER A 100 -11.40 -3.38 -13.31
C SER A 100 -10.48 -4.60 -13.50
N PHE A 101 -10.92 -5.79 -13.12
CA PHE A 101 -10.21 -7.03 -13.41
C PHE A 101 -9.97 -7.26 -14.91
N ASP A 102 -10.91 -6.82 -15.76
CA ASP A 102 -10.82 -6.94 -17.22
C ASP A 102 -9.84 -5.93 -17.83
N GLU A 103 -9.73 -4.73 -17.25
CA GLU A 103 -8.81 -3.68 -17.70
C GLU A 103 -7.38 -3.91 -17.20
N CYS A 104 -7.19 -4.69 -16.13
CA CYS A 104 -5.88 -4.97 -15.57
C CYS A 104 -5.00 -5.76 -16.57
N PRO A 105 -3.75 -5.36 -16.84
CA PRO A 105 -2.86 -6.08 -17.74
C PRO A 105 -2.70 -7.55 -17.37
N GLY A 106 -2.57 -8.41 -18.38
CA GLY A 106 -2.36 -9.84 -18.19
C GLY A 106 -1.02 -10.17 -17.50
N ASP A 107 0.04 -9.44 -17.84
CA ASP A 107 1.39 -9.64 -17.30
C ASP A 107 1.77 -8.51 -16.33
N LEU A 108 2.25 -8.91 -15.15
CA LEU A 108 2.58 -8.01 -14.05
C LEU A 108 3.99 -8.27 -13.53
N ASP A 109 4.67 -7.21 -13.09
CA ASP A 109 5.91 -7.38 -12.32
C ASP A 109 5.59 -7.74 -10.86
N ILE A 110 4.52 -7.17 -10.29
CA ILE A 110 4.05 -7.47 -8.94
C ILE A 110 2.53 -7.64 -8.93
N LEU A 111 2.06 -8.77 -8.41
CA LEU A 111 0.69 -8.94 -7.92
C LEU A 111 0.71 -8.79 -6.40
N PHE A 112 -0.12 -7.91 -5.86
CA PHE A 112 -0.19 -7.61 -4.43
C PHE A 112 -1.60 -7.72 -3.87
N VAL A 113 -1.74 -8.39 -2.72
CA VAL A 113 -3.01 -8.54 -2.00
C VAL A 113 -2.86 -7.99 -0.57
N PRO A 114 -3.56 -6.91 -0.19
CA PRO A 114 -3.61 -6.44 1.19
C PRO A 114 -4.41 -7.41 2.07
N GLY A 115 -4.28 -7.26 3.38
CA GLY A 115 -5.18 -7.88 4.33
C GLY A 115 -6.45 -7.09 4.54
N GLY A 116 -7.25 -7.60 5.45
CA GLY A 116 -8.57 -7.14 5.81
C GLY A 116 -9.11 -7.93 6.98
N THR A 117 -10.19 -7.43 7.56
CA THR A 117 -10.94 -8.15 8.60
C THR A 117 -11.80 -9.23 7.92
N LEU A 118 -13.12 -9.04 7.88
CA LEU A 118 -14.01 -9.89 7.10
C LEU A 118 -13.80 -9.72 5.59
N GLY A 119 -13.18 -8.64 5.13
CA GLY A 119 -12.90 -8.42 3.71
C GLY A 119 -12.04 -9.52 3.08
N SER A 120 -11.04 -10.04 3.80
CA SER A 120 -10.21 -11.15 3.31
C SER A 120 -10.99 -12.47 3.31
N VAL A 121 -11.87 -12.68 4.29
CA VAL A 121 -12.79 -13.84 4.34
C VAL A 121 -13.76 -13.81 3.15
N ASP A 122 -14.32 -12.64 2.84
CA ASP A 122 -15.19 -12.43 1.70
C ASP A 122 -14.43 -12.76 0.39
N CYS A 123 -13.19 -12.27 0.24
CA CYS A 123 -12.34 -12.56 -0.93
C CYS A 123 -11.96 -14.04 -1.06
N MET A 124 -11.70 -14.75 0.06
CA MET A 124 -11.41 -16.19 0.05
C MET A 124 -12.60 -17.04 -0.43
N ASN A 125 -13.81 -16.49 -0.45
CA ASN A 125 -15.02 -17.16 -0.89
C ASN A 125 -15.55 -16.62 -2.23
N ASP A 126 -14.91 -15.60 -2.79
CA ASP A 126 -15.34 -14.93 -4.01
C ASP A 126 -14.67 -15.56 -5.25
N PRO A 127 -15.42 -16.33 -6.07
CA PRO A 127 -14.83 -17.04 -7.20
C PRO A 127 -14.24 -16.11 -8.25
N GLU A 128 -14.76 -14.88 -8.39
CA GLU A 128 -14.25 -13.91 -9.35
C GLU A 128 -12.88 -13.38 -8.92
N VAL A 129 -12.74 -13.05 -7.62
CA VAL A 129 -11.46 -12.62 -7.05
C VAL A 129 -10.43 -13.74 -7.14
N LEU A 130 -10.80 -14.97 -6.77
CA LEU A 130 -9.88 -16.11 -6.82
C LEU A 130 -9.43 -16.43 -8.25
N ALA A 131 -10.34 -16.35 -9.23
CA ALA A 131 -10.01 -16.57 -10.64
C ALA A 131 -9.06 -15.49 -11.17
N PHE A 132 -9.31 -14.21 -10.87
CA PHE A 132 -8.42 -13.11 -11.23
C PHE A 132 -7.03 -13.30 -10.64
N LEU A 133 -6.94 -13.61 -9.35
CA LEU A 133 -5.65 -13.81 -8.66
C LEU A 133 -4.90 -15.02 -9.22
N ALA A 134 -5.58 -16.15 -9.44
CA ALA A 134 -4.95 -17.35 -10.00
C ALA A 134 -4.38 -17.08 -11.41
N ASP A 135 -5.14 -16.38 -12.26
CA ASP A 135 -4.73 -16.02 -13.61
C ASP A 135 -3.51 -15.07 -13.61
N ARG A 136 -3.60 -13.93 -12.92
CA ARG A 136 -2.51 -12.96 -12.87
C ARG A 136 -1.29 -13.52 -12.13
N GLY A 137 -1.51 -14.25 -11.04
CA GLY A 137 -0.46 -14.84 -10.20
C GLY A 137 0.30 -15.98 -10.88
N ALA A 138 -0.25 -16.59 -11.94
CA ALA A 138 0.45 -17.57 -12.76
C ALA A 138 1.53 -16.94 -13.65
N ARG A 139 1.41 -15.65 -13.97
CA ARG A 139 2.32 -14.91 -14.88
C ARG A 139 3.11 -13.80 -14.20
N ALA A 140 2.70 -13.37 -13.01
CA ALA A 140 3.37 -12.30 -12.28
C ALA A 140 4.82 -12.68 -11.90
N LYS A 141 5.76 -11.75 -12.07
CA LYS A 141 7.16 -11.97 -11.63
C LYS A 141 7.22 -12.13 -10.11
N TRP A 142 6.44 -11.37 -9.35
CA TRP A 142 6.28 -11.51 -7.90
C TRP A 142 4.81 -11.67 -7.52
N VAL A 143 4.52 -12.64 -6.66
CA VAL A 143 3.20 -12.82 -6.02
C VAL A 143 3.35 -12.49 -4.54
N THR A 144 2.64 -11.46 -4.10
CA THR A 144 2.92 -10.81 -2.81
C THR A 144 1.67 -10.47 -2.04
N SER A 145 1.81 -10.40 -0.71
CA SER A 145 0.73 -9.99 0.17
C SER A 145 1.24 -9.46 1.49
N VAL A 146 0.35 -8.79 2.22
CA VAL A 146 0.56 -8.39 3.61
C VAL A 146 -0.59 -8.91 4.46
N CYS A 147 -0.31 -9.19 5.73
CA CYS A 147 -1.31 -9.49 6.75
C CYS A 147 -2.17 -10.70 6.36
N THR A 148 -3.50 -10.59 6.38
CA THR A 148 -4.43 -11.65 6.00
C THR A 148 -4.57 -11.83 4.48
N GLY A 149 -3.95 -10.98 3.67
CA GLY A 149 -3.90 -11.14 2.21
C GLY A 149 -3.21 -12.44 1.78
N ALA A 150 -2.30 -12.96 2.60
CA ALA A 150 -1.66 -14.26 2.39
C ALA A 150 -2.69 -15.41 2.40
N LEU A 151 -3.76 -15.32 3.18
CA LEU A 151 -4.83 -16.32 3.18
C LEU A 151 -5.64 -16.28 1.87
N VAL A 152 -5.84 -15.09 1.29
CA VAL A 152 -6.51 -14.93 -0.01
C VAL A 152 -5.64 -15.54 -1.12
N LEU A 153 -4.33 -15.28 -1.11
CA LEU A 153 -3.39 -15.92 -2.05
C LEU A 153 -3.37 -17.45 -1.88
N ALA A 154 -3.37 -17.94 -0.65
CA ALA A 154 -3.43 -19.37 -0.36
C ALA A 154 -4.74 -19.99 -0.89
N ALA A 155 -5.89 -19.32 -0.67
CA ALA A 155 -7.19 -19.76 -1.17
C ALA A 155 -7.30 -19.75 -2.70
N ALA A 156 -6.52 -18.89 -3.38
CA ALA A 156 -6.36 -18.88 -4.83
C ALA A 156 -5.37 -19.95 -5.34
N GLY A 157 -4.80 -20.77 -4.45
CA GLY A 157 -3.84 -21.83 -4.79
C GLY A 157 -2.42 -21.33 -5.05
N LEU A 158 -2.12 -20.05 -4.82
CA LEU A 158 -0.85 -19.42 -5.21
C LEU A 158 0.31 -19.67 -4.23
N LEU A 159 0.01 -20.23 -3.05
CA LEU A 159 0.99 -20.51 -1.98
C LEU A 159 1.18 -22.01 -1.69
N LYS A 160 0.57 -22.92 -2.47
CA LYS A 160 0.74 -24.37 -2.28
C LYS A 160 2.20 -24.77 -2.44
N GLY A 161 2.80 -25.32 -1.37
CA GLY A 161 4.20 -25.72 -1.33
C GLY A 161 5.20 -24.57 -1.17
N TYR A 162 4.75 -23.36 -0.80
CA TYR A 162 5.62 -22.21 -0.52
C TYR A 162 5.70 -21.92 0.97
N ASP A 163 6.86 -21.41 1.41
CA ASP A 163 6.96 -20.78 2.73
C ASP A 163 6.26 -19.41 2.69
N ALA A 164 5.45 -19.13 3.71
CA ALA A 164 4.71 -17.88 3.82
C ALA A 164 4.46 -17.49 5.29
N THR A 165 4.27 -16.19 5.50
CA THR A 165 3.77 -15.61 6.76
C THR A 165 2.43 -14.91 6.50
N ALA A 166 1.73 -14.57 7.57
CA ALA A 166 0.51 -13.77 7.54
C ALA A 166 0.39 -12.96 8.83
N HIS A 167 -0.76 -12.34 9.07
CA HIS A 167 -1.04 -11.76 10.38
C HIS A 167 -1.01 -12.84 11.47
N TRP A 168 -0.32 -12.58 12.60
CA TRP A 168 -0.14 -13.52 13.73
C TRP A 168 -1.44 -14.18 14.21
N ALA A 169 -2.56 -13.48 13.99
CA ALA A 169 -3.90 -13.96 14.31
C ALA A 169 -4.25 -15.29 13.64
N VAL A 170 -3.84 -15.47 12.39
CA VAL A 170 -4.42 -16.47 11.49
C VAL A 170 -3.37 -17.13 10.62
N ALA A 171 -2.08 -16.87 10.86
CA ALA A 171 -0.99 -17.46 10.10
C ALA A 171 -0.91 -18.99 10.27
N ASP A 172 -1.46 -19.52 11.36
CA ASP A 172 -1.66 -20.96 11.60
C ASP A 172 -2.65 -21.62 10.63
N LEU A 173 -3.42 -20.84 9.86
CA LEU A 173 -4.36 -21.35 8.85
C LEU A 173 -3.69 -21.60 7.49
N LEU A 174 -2.51 -21.04 7.22
CA LEU A 174 -1.78 -21.22 5.97
C LEU A 174 -1.54 -22.71 5.61
N PRO A 175 -1.16 -23.59 6.56
CA PRO A 175 -1.00 -25.02 6.30
C PRO A 175 -2.25 -25.74 5.80
N LEU A 176 -3.45 -25.29 6.16
CA LEU A 176 -4.70 -25.89 5.67
C LEU A 176 -4.82 -25.80 4.15
N MET A 177 -4.23 -24.76 3.56
CA MET A 177 -4.27 -24.48 2.12
C MET A 177 -2.95 -24.84 1.42
N GLY A 178 -2.11 -25.64 2.07
CA GLY A 178 -0.88 -26.20 1.50
C GLY A 178 0.36 -25.30 1.56
N ALA A 179 0.30 -24.13 2.20
CA ALA A 179 1.48 -23.30 2.45
C ALA A 179 2.22 -23.75 3.73
N ARG A 180 3.53 -23.52 3.82
CA ARG A 180 4.30 -23.76 5.06
C ARG A 180 4.42 -22.46 5.83
N HIS A 181 3.85 -22.41 7.03
CA HIS A 181 3.91 -21.21 7.86
C HIS A 181 5.32 -21.01 8.42
N VAL A 182 5.87 -19.80 8.23
CA VAL A 182 7.14 -19.35 8.82
C VAL A 182 6.88 -18.08 9.65
N ASP A 183 7.22 -18.13 10.94
CA ASP A 183 7.04 -17.02 11.88
C ASP A 183 8.15 -15.98 11.71
N GLN A 184 8.04 -15.18 10.65
CA GLN A 184 8.91 -14.04 10.38
C GLN A 184 8.06 -12.85 9.89
N ARG A 185 8.61 -11.64 10.07
CA ARG A 185 7.94 -10.40 9.67
C ARG A 185 7.76 -10.29 8.15
N VAL A 186 8.74 -10.74 7.38
CA VAL A 186 8.69 -10.85 5.91
C VAL A 186 9.30 -12.19 5.53
N VAL A 187 8.57 -12.99 4.77
CA VAL A 187 9.01 -14.29 4.27
C VAL A 187 9.10 -14.24 2.76
N ARG A 188 10.23 -14.69 2.22
CA ARG A 188 10.45 -14.87 0.79
C ARG A 188 10.72 -16.33 0.49
N ASP A 189 9.96 -16.90 -0.44
CA ASP A 189 10.24 -18.20 -1.05
C ASP A 189 10.14 -18.07 -2.57
N ARG A 190 11.28 -18.23 -3.25
CA ARG A 190 11.43 -18.03 -4.70
C ARG A 190 10.90 -16.64 -5.11
N ASN A 191 9.74 -16.60 -5.76
CA ASN A 191 9.06 -15.40 -6.23
C ASN A 191 7.76 -15.08 -5.47
N ARG A 192 7.52 -15.74 -4.35
CA ARG A 192 6.49 -15.38 -3.37
C ARG A 192 7.14 -14.57 -2.26
N MET A 193 6.54 -13.44 -1.91
CA MET A 193 6.98 -12.65 -0.76
C MET A 193 5.78 -12.17 0.04
N THR A 194 5.70 -12.60 1.29
CA THR A 194 4.57 -12.32 2.18
C THR A 194 5.05 -11.53 3.40
N GLY A 195 4.33 -10.47 3.76
CA GLY A 195 4.54 -9.70 4.98
C GLY A 195 3.53 -10.10 6.04
N GLY A 196 3.96 -10.05 7.30
CA GLY A 196 3.12 -10.29 8.47
C GLY A 196 2.09 -9.17 8.69
N GLY A 197 1.78 -8.85 9.95
CA GLY A 197 0.72 -7.91 10.27
C GLY A 197 0.99 -6.46 9.83
N VAL A 198 0.01 -5.87 9.15
CA VAL A 198 -0.20 -4.43 8.92
C VAL A 198 1.03 -3.63 8.48
N THR A 199 1.82 -3.15 9.44
CA THR A 199 2.99 -2.31 9.18
C THR A 199 4.13 -3.07 8.50
N ALA A 200 4.09 -4.41 8.52
CA ALA A 200 5.04 -5.25 7.78
C ALA A 200 5.07 -4.93 6.28
N GLY A 201 4.02 -4.30 5.74
CA GLY A 201 3.99 -3.86 4.34
C GLY A 201 5.08 -2.87 3.94
N ILE A 202 5.52 -1.99 4.85
CA ILE A 202 6.61 -1.04 4.54
C ILE A 202 7.94 -1.79 4.42
N ASP A 203 8.25 -2.65 5.39
CA ASP A 203 9.47 -3.48 5.38
C ASP A 203 9.53 -4.42 4.18
N PHE A 204 8.40 -5.08 3.89
CA PHE A 204 8.22 -5.92 2.71
C PHE A 204 8.53 -5.13 1.43
N ALA A 205 7.97 -3.94 1.28
CA ALA A 205 8.13 -3.17 0.06
C ALA A 205 9.57 -2.64 -0.09
N LEU A 206 10.25 -2.27 1.00
CA LEU A 206 11.66 -1.90 0.97
C LEU A 206 12.54 -3.10 0.59
N ALA A 207 12.27 -4.29 1.13
CA ALA A 207 12.99 -5.52 0.78
C ALA A 207 12.79 -5.90 -0.70
N LEU A 208 11.55 -5.82 -1.20
CA LEU A 208 11.24 -6.09 -2.61
C LEU A 208 11.85 -5.03 -3.54
N ALA A 209 11.82 -3.75 -3.14
CA ALA A 209 12.47 -2.66 -3.85
C ALA A 209 13.98 -2.91 -4.02
N ALA A 210 14.66 -3.40 -2.98
CA ALA A 210 16.08 -3.73 -3.06
C ALA A 210 16.34 -4.83 -4.12
N LEU A 211 15.46 -5.83 -4.21
CA LEU A 211 15.57 -6.90 -5.22
C LEU A 211 15.29 -6.42 -6.65
N MET A 212 14.39 -5.45 -6.82
CA MET A 212 13.94 -5.01 -8.15
C MET A 212 14.69 -3.80 -8.70
N LYS A 213 15.19 -2.91 -7.84
CA LYS A 213 15.84 -1.64 -8.21
C LYS A 213 17.20 -1.45 -7.55
N GLY A 214 17.67 -2.41 -6.74
CA GLY A 214 18.94 -2.35 -6.02
C GLY A 214 18.84 -1.72 -4.63
N GLU A 215 19.76 -2.09 -3.74
CA GLU A 215 19.77 -1.65 -2.34
C GLU A 215 19.80 -0.13 -2.18
N GLU A 216 20.59 0.57 -2.99
CA GLU A 216 20.69 2.04 -2.91
C GLU A 216 19.36 2.73 -3.25
N ALA A 217 18.55 2.14 -4.14
CA ALA A 217 17.20 2.67 -4.39
C ALA A 217 16.30 2.49 -3.16
N ALA A 218 16.35 1.33 -2.51
CA ALA A 218 15.57 1.07 -1.29
C ALA A 218 16.00 1.98 -0.13
N ARG A 219 17.32 2.19 0.07
CA ARG A 219 17.85 3.10 1.10
C ARG A 219 17.43 4.54 0.87
N ARG A 220 17.45 5.03 -0.38
CA ARG A 220 16.93 6.36 -0.70
C ARG A 220 15.45 6.50 -0.35
N VAL A 221 14.63 5.49 -0.66
CA VAL A 221 13.21 5.52 -0.30
C VAL A 221 13.06 5.54 1.21
N GLN A 222 13.77 4.67 1.93
CA GLN A 222 13.75 4.63 3.40
C GLN A 222 14.05 6.00 4.00
N LEU A 223 15.07 6.71 3.50
CA LEU A 223 15.37 8.08 3.90
C LEU A 223 14.28 9.08 3.49
N THR A 224 13.74 8.95 2.27
CA THR A 224 12.71 9.86 1.73
C THR A 224 11.44 9.85 2.58
N ILE A 225 11.05 8.68 3.10
CA ILE A 225 9.88 8.53 3.97
C ILE A 225 10.23 8.61 5.46
N GLU A 226 11.49 8.91 5.80
CA GLU A 226 12.02 8.95 7.16
C GLU A 226 11.65 7.70 7.97
N TYR A 227 11.80 6.51 7.37
CA TYR A 227 11.42 5.25 8.00
C TYR A 227 12.47 4.81 9.02
N ALA A 228 12.38 5.43 10.20
CA ALA A 228 13.13 5.13 11.42
C ALA A 228 12.12 4.97 12.59
N PRO A 229 11.36 3.85 12.64
CA PRO A 229 10.28 3.70 13.61
C PRO A 229 10.80 3.62 15.05
N GLU A 230 10.19 4.39 15.94
CA GLU A 230 10.43 4.36 17.40
C GLU A 230 9.12 4.06 18.15
N PRO A 231 8.65 2.79 18.18
CA PRO A 231 7.41 2.45 18.86
C PRO A 231 7.49 2.77 20.36
N PRO A 232 6.47 3.44 20.96
CA PRO A 232 6.49 3.81 22.38
C PRO A 232 6.31 2.61 23.34
N PHE A 233 5.98 1.43 22.82
CA PHE A 233 5.74 0.21 23.59
C PHE A 233 6.35 -1.01 22.89
N ALA A 234 6.88 -1.95 23.69
CA ALA A 234 7.28 -3.28 23.23
C ALA A 234 6.08 -4.24 23.31
N ASN A 235 5.17 -4.14 22.34
CA ASN A 235 3.93 -4.94 22.29
C ASN A 235 3.51 -5.24 20.83
N GLY A 236 4.47 -5.26 19.91
CA GLY A 236 4.22 -5.41 18.47
C GLY A 236 4.06 -6.87 18.02
N THR A 237 4.51 -7.81 18.85
CA THR A 237 4.45 -9.25 18.59
C THR A 237 3.74 -10.00 19.73
N PRO A 238 3.20 -11.21 19.47
CA PRO A 238 2.63 -12.07 20.53
C PRO A 238 3.62 -12.33 21.68
N GLN A 239 4.91 -12.49 21.36
CA GLN A 239 5.97 -12.76 22.31
C GLN A 239 6.22 -11.55 23.24
N GLU A 240 6.29 -10.34 22.68
CA GLU A 240 6.46 -9.11 23.46
C GLU A 240 5.22 -8.76 24.30
N ALA A 241 4.02 -9.02 23.78
CA ALA A 241 2.78 -8.69 24.49
C ALA A 241 2.58 -9.49 25.78
N GLY A 242 3.13 -10.71 25.83
CA GLY A 242 2.96 -11.65 26.92
C GLY A 242 1.64 -12.41 26.87
N PRO A 243 1.52 -13.52 27.64
CA PRO A 243 0.42 -14.47 27.51
C PRO A 243 -0.96 -13.89 27.87
N GLU A 244 -1.03 -12.99 28.86
CA GLU A 244 -2.27 -12.37 29.31
C GLU A 244 -2.89 -11.48 28.23
N ARG A 245 -2.15 -10.49 27.73
CA ARG A 245 -2.62 -9.60 26.66
C ARG A 245 -2.88 -10.35 25.37
N LEU A 246 -2.07 -11.37 25.07
CA LEU A 246 -2.31 -12.23 23.92
C LEU A 246 -3.64 -12.99 24.05
N ALA A 247 -3.97 -13.51 25.23
CA ALA A 247 -5.24 -14.19 25.49
C ALA A 247 -6.44 -13.23 25.36
N GLU A 248 -6.34 -12.01 25.89
CA GLU A 248 -7.36 -10.98 25.72
C GLU A 248 -7.58 -10.60 24.24
N ALA A 249 -6.48 -10.38 23.51
CA ALA A 249 -6.51 -10.09 22.08
C ALA A 249 -7.11 -11.26 21.27
N ARG A 250 -6.86 -12.50 21.68
CA ARG A 250 -7.47 -13.69 21.08
C ARG A 250 -8.97 -13.76 21.35
N GLU A 251 -9.39 -13.55 22.60
CA GLU A 251 -10.81 -13.63 22.97
C GLU A 251 -11.64 -12.57 22.24
N SER A 252 -11.14 -11.32 22.17
CA SER A 252 -11.82 -10.23 21.44
C SER A 252 -12.02 -10.50 19.94
N ARG A 253 -11.22 -11.40 19.34
CA ARG A 253 -11.31 -11.74 17.90
C ARG A 253 -11.83 -13.13 17.61
N LYS A 254 -12.19 -13.92 18.63
CA LYS A 254 -12.55 -15.34 18.51
C LYS A 254 -13.56 -15.63 17.40
N TRP A 255 -14.60 -14.81 17.28
CA TRP A 255 -15.61 -14.96 16.24
C TRP A 255 -15.04 -14.72 14.84
N MET A 256 -14.25 -13.67 14.67
CA MET A 256 -13.62 -13.31 13.39
C MET A 256 -12.54 -14.31 12.97
N ASP A 257 -11.67 -14.72 13.90
CA ASP A 257 -10.66 -15.76 13.67
C ASP A 257 -11.36 -17.09 13.28
N GLY A 258 -12.55 -17.37 13.85
CA GLY A 258 -13.40 -18.49 13.46
C GLY A 258 -13.93 -18.40 12.02
N GLN A 259 -14.35 -17.22 11.55
CA GLN A 259 -14.76 -17.04 10.15
C GLN A 259 -13.61 -17.27 9.16
N ALA A 260 -12.41 -16.78 9.50
CA ALA A 260 -11.21 -17.03 8.70
C ALA A 260 -10.88 -18.53 8.61
N ARG A 261 -11.02 -19.26 9.72
CA ARG A 261 -10.84 -20.72 9.74
C ARG A 261 -11.85 -21.44 8.84
N LEU A 262 -13.14 -21.12 8.93
CA LEU A 262 -14.17 -21.71 8.07
C LEU A 262 -13.89 -21.47 6.58
N ALA A 263 -13.46 -20.25 6.22
CA ALA A 263 -13.08 -19.95 4.84
C ALA A 263 -11.82 -20.70 4.40
N ALA A 264 -10.82 -20.84 5.27
CA ALA A 264 -9.60 -21.60 4.98
C ALA A 264 -9.90 -23.09 4.76
N GLU A 265 -10.76 -23.70 5.59
CA GLU A 265 -11.21 -25.08 5.45
C GLU A 265 -12.01 -25.30 4.16
N ALA A 266 -12.90 -24.35 3.83
CA ALA A 266 -13.63 -24.38 2.55
C ALA A 266 -12.67 -24.27 1.35
N ALA A 267 -11.65 -23.42 1.43
CA ALA A 267 -10.62 -23.28 0.41
C ALA A 267 -9.77 -24.55 0.27
N ALA A 268 -9.35 -25.15 1.39
CA ALA A 268 -8.61 -26.41 1.41
C ALA A 268 -9.37 -27.52 0.66
N LYS A 269 -10.67 -27.66 0.93
CA LYS A 269 -11.54 -28.60 0.23
C LYS A 269 -11.59 -28.34 -1.29
N ARG A 270 -11.66 -27.08 -1.72
CA ARG A 270 -11.64 -26.72 -3.15
C ARG A 270 -10.29 -27.02 -3.81
N LEU A 271 -9.18 -26.87 -3.09
CA LEU A 271 -7.81 -27.07 -3.58
C LEU A 271 -7.33 -28.53 -3.50
N GLY A 272 -8.05 -29.39 -2.78
CA GLY A 272 -7.65 -30.77 -2.53
C GLY A 272 -6.36 -30.86 -1.71
N THR A 273 -6.23 -30.03 -0.68
CA THR A 273 -5.10 -30.00 0.25
C THR A 273 -5.49 -30.47 1.64
#